data_AF-A0A8J8TQV6-F1
#
_entry.id   AF-A0A8J8TQV6-F1
#
_cell.length_a   1.000
_cell.length_b   1.000
_cell.length_c   1.000
_cell.angle_alpha   90.00
_cell.angle_beta   90.00
_cell.angle_gamma   90.00
#
_symmetry.space_group_name_H-M   'P 1'
#
loop_
_entity.id
_entity.type
_entity.pdbx_description
1 polymer ?
#
loop_
_entity_poly.entity_id
_entity_poly.type
_entity_poly.pdbx_seq_one_letter_code
_entity_poly.pdbx_strand_id
1 'polypeptide(L)' 'MNVFSYVLAEGDIPDAPQKYAGKFVVDDNVGESIHIHYRNVRLEFSVADFIRFAEECETATEVLDDGNR' A
#
# COMPACT_ATOMS: atom_id res chain seq x y z
N MET A 1 10.29 -11.26 15.93
CA MET A 1 8.92 -11.47 15.41
C MET A 1 9.01 -12.56 14.36
N ASN A 2 8.44 -13.73 14.62
CA ASN A 2 8.51 -14.86 13.70
C ASN A 2 7.32 -14.78 12.76
N VAL A 3 7.58 -14.57 11.46
CA VAL A 3 6.54 -14.64 10.42
C VAL A 3 6.47 -16.08 9.96
N PHE A 4 5.32 -16.72 10.14
CA PHE A 4 5.04 -18.03 9.56
C PHE A 4 4.44 -17.83 8.17
N SER A 5 5.15 -18.29 7.14
CA SER A 5 4.67 -18.28 5.75
C SER A 5 4.47 -19.71 5.28
N TYR A 6 3.30 -19.99 4.71
CA TYR A 6 2.95 -21.27 4.11
C TYR A 6 2.58 -21.03 2.65
N VAL A 7 3.15 -21.82 1.74
CA VAL A 7 2.81 -21.76 0.31
C VAL A 7 1.49 -22.51 0.10
N LEU A 8 0.46 -21.80 -0.36
CA LEU A 8 -0.86 -22.39 -0.63
C LEU A 8 -1.03 -22.81 -2.10
N ALA A 9 -0.30 -22.17 -3.03
CA ALA A 9 -0.28 -22.47 -4.45
C ALA A 9 0.96 -21.86 -5.12
N GLU A 10 1.35 -22.41 -6.26
CA GLU A 10 2.43 -21.90 -7.13
C GLU A 10 1.94 -21.85 -8.58
N GLY A 11 2.45 -20.90 -9.37
CA GLY A 11 2.12 -20.74 -10.77
C GLY A 11 2.67 -19.44 -11.36
N ASP A 12 2.53 -19.30 -12.68
CA ASP A 12 2.92 -18.09 -13.39
C ASP A 12 1.89 -16.97 -13.17
N ILE A 13 2.38 -15.78 -12.86
CA ILE A 13 1.56 -14.56 -12.81
C ILE A 13 1.79 -13.74 -14.07
N PRO A 14 0.76 -13.04 -14.61
CA PRO A 14 0.96 -12.12 -15.72
C PRO A 14 2.02 -11.06 -15.38
N ASP A 15 2.89 -10.75 -16.34
CA ASP A 15 3.97 -9.76 -16.18
C ASP A 15 3.44 -8.36 -15.82
N ALA A 16 2.20 -8.07 -16.21
CA ALA A 16 1.51 -6.82 -15.89
C ALA A 16 0.29 -7.08 -14.98
N PRO A 17 0.12 -6.30 -13.91
CA PRO A 17 -1.10 -6.30 -13.12
C PRO A 17 -2.31 -5.97 -14.00
N GLN A 18 -3.40 -6.73 -13.81
CA GLN A 18 -4.63 -6.53 -14.58
C GLN A 18 -5.32 -5.19 -14.26
N LYS A 19 -5.05 -4.60 -13.09
CA LYS A 19 -5.55 -3.28 -12.68
C LYS A 19 -4.37 -2.38 -12.24
N TYR A 20 -4.47 -1.10 -12.57
CA TYR A 20 -3.56 -0.04 -12.09
C TYR A 20 -2.06 -0.27 -12.36
N ALA A 21 -1.73 -0.78 -13.55
CA ALA A 21 -0.36 -1.20 -13.89
C ALA A 21 0.73 -0.13 -13.82
N GLY A 22 0.38 1.13 -14.06
CA GLY A 22 1.30 2.25 -13.96
C GLY A 22 0.81 3.35 -13.02
N LYS A 23 -0.19 3.07 -12.18
CA LYS A 23 -0.83 4.10 -11.34
C LYS A 23 -0.79 3.68 -9.88
N PHE A 24 -0.45 4.65 -9.03
CA PHE A 24 -0.75 4.60 -7.61
C PHE A 24 -2.19 5.08 -7.44
N VAL A 25 -3.04 4.25 -6.84
CA VAL A 25 -4.47 4.56 -6.67
C VAL A 25 -4.87 4.33 -5.21
N VAL A 26 -5.63 5.27 -4.65
CA VAL A 26 -6.23 5.18 -3.32
C VAL A 26 -7.75 5.13 -3.54
N ASP A 27 -8.37 4.01 -3.18
CA ASP A 27 -9.79 3.76 -3.35
C ASP A 27 -10.47 3.65 -1.97
N ASP A 28 -11.57 4.38 -1.77
CA ASP A 28 -12.48 4.21 -0.64
C ASP A 28 -13.40 3.03 -0.92
N ASN A 29 -13.23 1.94 -0.16
CA ASN A 29 -14.02 0.73 -0.29
C ASN A 29 -15.34 0.87 0.49
N VAL A 30 -16.21 1.75 0.01
CA VAL A 30 -17.58 1.95 0.51
C VAL A 30 -17.61 2.34 2.00
N GLY A 31 -16.60 3.07 2.47
CA GLY A 31 -16.51 3.54 3.86
C GLY A 31 -16.10 2.47 4.88
N GLU A 32 -15.81 1.24 4.44
CA GLU A 32 -15.39 0.14 5.32
C GLU A 32 -13.86 0.04 5.44
N SER A 33 -13.14 0.26 4.34
CA SER A 33 -11.69 0.18 4.28
C SER A 33 -11.11 1.12 3.22
N ILE A 34 -9.83 1.45 3.35
CA ILE A 34 -9.08 2.16 2.31
C ILE A 34 -8.13 1.18 1.63
N HIS A 35 -8.16 1.13 0.31
CA HIS A 35 -7.23 0.34 -0.49
C HIS A 35 -6.21 1.22 -1.17
N ILE A 36 -4.93 0.89 -1.00
CA ILE A 36 -3.87 1.45 -1.83
C ILE A 36 -3.46 0.37 -2.84
N HIS A 37 -3.57 0.73 -4.12
CA HIS A 37 -3.15 -0.11 -5.23
C HIS A 37 -1.86 0.43 -5.85
N TYR A 38 -0.86 -0.45 -5.94
CA TYR A 38 0.33 -0.20 -6.74
C TYR A 38 0.83 -1.50 -7.38
N ARG A 39 0.73 -1.56 -8.70
CA ARG A 39 1.03 -2.75 -9.49
C ARG A 39 0.30 -4.00 -8.96
N ASN A 40 1.04 -5.04 -8.57
CA ASN A 40 0.53 -6.30 -8.03
C ASN A 40 0.34 -6.26 -6.49
N VAL A 41 0.57 -5.11 -5.85
CA VAL A 41 0.41 -4.94 -4.40
C VAL A 41 -0.88 -4.19 -4.12
N ARG A 42 -1.67 -4.75 -3.19
CA ARG A 42 -2.79 -4.07 -2.54
C ARG A 42 -2.51 -4.01 -1.05
N LEU A 43 -2.52 -2.81 -0.51
CA LEU A 43 -2.53 -2.60 0.94
C LEU A 43 -3.96 -2.29 1.35
N GLU A 44 -4.40 -2.88 2.45
CA GLU A 44 -5.75 -2.74 2.99
C GLU A 44 -5.65 -2.19 4.40
N PHE A 45 -6.38 -1.12 4.66
CA PHE A 45 -6.36 -0.38 5.91
C PHE A 45 -7.78 -0.25 6.46
N SER A 46 -7.91 -0.28 7.78
CA SER A 46 -9.03 0.42 8.41
C SER A 46 -8.88 1.92 8.16
N VAL A 47 -9.98 2.68 8.26
CA VAL A 47 -9.91 4.14 8.11
C VAL A 47 -8.92 4.77 9.11
N ALA A 48 -8.90 4.28 10.35
CA ALA A 48 -7.99 4.76 11.38
C ALA A 48 -6.51 4.47 11.06
N ASP A 49 -6.21 3.27 10.57
CA ASP A 49 -4.84 2.90 10.18
C ASP A 49 -4.37 3.71 8.98
N PHE A 50 -5.26 4.00 8.02
CA PHE A 50 -4.92 4.82 6.86
C PHE A 50 -4.59 6.26 7.26
N ILE A 51 -5.39 6.88 8.15
CA ILE A 51 -5.13 8.23 8.65
C ILE A 51 -3.77 8.27 9.34
N ARG A 52 -3.50 7.33 10.25
CA ARG A 52 -2.20 7.25 10.92
C ARG A 52 -1.05 7.06 9.92
N PHE A 53 -1.22 6.19 8.93
CA PHE A 53 -0.21 5.99 7.88
C PHE A 53 0.07 7.28 7.10
N ALA A 54 -0.96 8.07 6.80
CA ALA A 54 -0.80 9.36 6.12
C ALA A 54 -0.02 10.38 6.95
N GLU A 55 -0.31 10.49 8.26
CA GLU A 55 0.41 11.36 9.20
C GLU A 55 1.91 11.00 9.31
N GLU A 56 2.22 9.70 9.36
CA GLU A 56 3.60 9.21 9.39
C GLU A 56 4.33 9.49 8.06
N CYS A 57 3.63 9.43 6.92
CA CYS A 57 4.20 9.80 5.62
C CYS A 57 4.52 11.30 5.53
N GLU A 58 3.66 12.16 6.06
CA GLU A 58 3.88 13.61 6.14
C GLU A 58 5.12 13.92 6.98
N THR A 59 5.18 13.35 8.19
CA THR A 59 6.33 13.50 9.09
C THR A 59 7.63 13.01 8.43
N ALA A 60 7.59 11.86 7.75
CA ALA A 60 8.76 11.34 7.04
C ALA A 60 9.20 12.27 5.89
N THR A 61 8.25 12.90 5.20
CA THR A 61 8.53 13.86 4.12
C THR A 61 9.23 15.10 4.67
N GLU A 62 8.75 15.64 5.80
CA GLU A 62 9.38 16.79 6.46
C GLU A 62 10.85 16.51 6.81
N VAL A 63 11.15 15.33 7.36
CA VAL A 63 12.52 14.92 7.68
C VAL A 63 13.40 14.79 6.43
N LEU A 64 12.84 14.26 5.34
CA LEU A 64 13.57 14.12 4.07
C LEU A 64 13.85 15.47 3.42
N ASP A 65 12.91 16.42 3.52
CA ASP A 65 13.04 17.76 2.96
C ASP A 65 13.99 18.65 3.80
N ASP A 66 14.03 18.47 5.12
CA ASP A 66 14.94 19.18 6.04
C ASP A 66 16.42 18.80 5.82
N GLY A 67 16.68 17.65 5.21
CA GLY A 67 18.03 17.18 4.87
C GLY A 67 18.54 17.58 3.49
N ASN A 68 17.76 18.31 2.68
CA ASN A 68 18.05 18.55 1.26
C ASN A 68 17.85 20.02 0.81
N ARG A 69 18.08 20.99 1.71
CA ARG A 69 18.13 22.43 1.40
C ARG A 69 19.46 23.06 1.78
#